data_AF-A0A6J8B447-F1
#
_entry.id   AF-A0A6J8B447-F1
#
_cell.length_a   1.000
_cell.length_b   1.000
_cell.length_c   1.000
_cell.angle_alpha   90.00
_cell.angle_beta   90.00
_cell.angle_gamma   90.00
#
_symmetry.space_group_name_H-M   'P 1'
#
loop_
_entity.id
_entity.type
_entity.pdbx_description
1 polymer ?
#
loop_
_entity_poly.entity_id
_entity_poly.type
_entity_poly.pdbx_seq_one_letter_code
_entity_poly.pdbx_strand_id
1 'polypeptide(L)'
;MLPIIRKTQRLRTYQSIWLPGERRIFEPYQVSKDLKAGCTDCGSTLHITDIVSKTNCGLGFFMYILCECGSMNAIKSGKVHHDASKFKTRPIFDINSKAAIAIYDTGLGEHKTNRFLADLNIPGISASSLAKREKEVSRSIKKVTDESLDRSLEEEKNASFSR
;
A
#
# COMPACT_ATOMS: atom_id res chain seq x y z
N MET A 1 -25.87 -2.24 -29.50
CA MET A 1 -26.16 -3.04 -28.29
C MET A 1 -24.91 -3.09 -27.44
N LEU A 2 -24.88 -2.34 -26.34
CA LEU A 2 -23.78 -2.41 -25.35
C LEU A 2 -24.16 -3.44 -24.28
N PRO A 3 -23.28 -4.40 -23.92
CA PRO A 3 -23.63 -5.40 -22.94
C PRO A 3 -23.59 -4.83 -21.52
N ILE A 4 -24.60 -5.27 -20.77
CA ILE A 4 -24.97 -4.87 -19.43
C ILE A 4 -23.94 -5.42 -18.43
N ILE A 5 -23.20 -4.53 -17.78
CA ILE A 5 -22.28 -4.85 -16.67
C ILE A 5 -23.13 -5.26 -15.46
N ARG A 6 -23.24 -6.56 -15.19
CA ARG A 6 -23.89 -7.09 -13.98
C ARG A 6 -22.89 -7.24 -12.83
N LYS A 7 -23.13 -6.42 -11.80
CA LYS A 7 -22.85 -6.61 -10.36
C LYS A 7 -21.47 -7.15 -9.94
N THR A 8 -20.57 -6.22 -9.64
CA THR A 8 -19.57 -6.39 -8.58
C THR A 8 -19.29 -5.03 -7.94
N GLN A 9 -19.56 -4.95 -6.64
CA GLN A 9 -19.06 -4.00 -5.64
C GLN A 9 -18.80 -2.54 -6.08
N ARG A 10 -19.58 -1.60 -5.51
CA ARG A 10 -19.36 -0.14 -5.60
C ARG A 10 -17.89 0.25 -5.31
N LEU A 11 -17.06 0.26 -6.34
CA LEU A 11 -15.75 0.91 -6.35
C LEU A 11 -15.99 2.38 -6.72
N ARG A 12 -16.40 3.20 -5.73
CA ARG A 12 -16.20 4.66 -5.81
C ARG A 12 -14.70 4.94 -5.63
N THR A 13 -13.92 4.56 -6.62
CA THR A 13 -12.51 4.89 -6.81
C THR A 13 -12.35 5.08 -8.30
N TYR A 14 -11.95 6.29 -8.70
CA TYR A 14 -11.81 6.68 -10.10
C TYR A 14 -10.72 5.80 -10.73
N GLN A 15 -11.12 4.77 -11.47
CA GLN A 15 -10.18 3.99 -12.28
C GLN A 15 -9.62 4.94 -13.33
N SER A 16 -8.30 4.99 -13.42
CA SER A 16 -7.58 5.87 -14.35
C SER A 16 -6.71 5.02 -15.28
N ILE A 17 -6.45 5.55 -16.46
CA ILE A 17 -5.49 4.96 -17.41
C ILE A 17 -4.09 5.49 -17.05
N TRP A 18 -3.05 4.77 -17.46
CA TRP A 18 -1.67 5.26 -17.37
C TRP A 18 -1.49 6.48 -18.26
N LEU A 19 -1.03 7.60 -17.69
CA LEU A 19 -0.68 8.77 -18.48
C LEU A 19 0.73 8.60 -19.07
N PRO A 20 0.98 9.10 -20.30
CA PRO A 20 2.32 9.10 -20.86
C PRO A 20 3.34 9.75 -19.92
N GLY A 21 4.49 9.08 -19.69
CA GLY A 21 5.55 9.57 -18.82
C GLY A 21 5.30 9.44 -17.32
N GLU A 22 4.14 8.93 -16.90
CA GLU A 22 3.81 8.77 -15.49
C GLU A 22 4.67 7.68 -14.83
N ARG A 23 5.32 8.01 -13.71
CA ARG A 23 6.11 7.05 -12.93
C ARG A 23 5.40 6.66 -11.64
N ARG A 24 5.57 5.41 -11.24
CA ARG A 24 4.99 4.84 -10.01
C ARG A 24 5.99 3.91 -9.35
N ILE A 25 5.89 3.79 -8.03
CA ILE A 25 6.73 2.90 -7.22
C ILE A 25 5.97 1.60 -7.00
N PHE A 26 6.59 0.47 -7.33
CA PHE A 26 6.04 -0.86 -7.07
C PHE A 26 7.13 -1.84 -6.64
N GLU A 27 6.73 -2.93 -5.99
CA GLU A 27 7.61 -4.02 -5.55
C GLU A 27 7.65 -5.11 -6.64
N PRO A 28 8.76 -5.25 -7.41
CA PRO A 28 8.80 -6.15 -8.57
C PRO A 28 8.50 -7.60 -8.20
N TYR A 29 9.03 -8.08 -7.06
CA TYR A 29 8.79 -9.44 -6.60
C TYR A 29 7.31 -9.72 -6.33
N GLN A 30 6.61 -8.81 -5.64
CA GLN A 30 5.20 -8.99 -5.32
C GLN A 30 4.33 -8.96 -6.58
N VAL A 31 4.61 -8.02 -7.49
CA VAL A 31 3.90 -7.93 -8.78
C VAL A 31 4.13 -9.18 -9.62
N SER A 32 5.38 -9.60 -9.81
CA SER A 32 5.71 -10.79 -10.59
C SER A 32 5.09 -12.06 -10.00
N LYS A 33 5.01 -12.17 -8.67
CA LYS A 33 4.33 -13.29 -7.99
C LYS A 33 2.84 -13.32 -8.34
N ASP A 34 2.16 -12.19 -8.25
CA ASP A 34 0.72 -12.10 -8.52
C ASP A 34 0.42 -12.30 -10.02
N LEU A 35 1.27 -11.81 -10.92
CA LEU A 35 1.16 -12.07 -12.37
C LEU A 35 1.36 -13.55 -12.72
N LYS A 36 2.33 -14.22 -12.06
CA LYS A 36 2.62 -15.65 -12.24
C LYS A 36 1.53 -16.55 -11.65
N ALA A 37 0.84 -16.11 -10.60
CA ALA A 37 -0.31 -16.84 -10.06
C ALA A 37 -1.45 -16.99 -11.09
N GLY A 38 -1.49 -16.09 -12.07
CA GLY A 38 -2.39 -16.15 -13.21
C GLY A 38 -3.78 -15.60 -12.93
N CYS A 39 -4.64 -15.71 -13.94
CA CYS A 39 -6.04 -15.31 -13.88
C CYS A 39 -6.79 -16.11 -12.82
N THR A 40 -7.62 -15.44 -12.02
CA THR A 40 -8.42 -16.10 -10.96
C THR A 40 -9.39 -17.14 -11.50
N ASP A 41 -9.81 -17.01 -12.75
CA ASP A 41 -10.89 -17.81 -13.32
C ASP A 41 -10.39 -18.93 -14.22
N CYS A 42 -9.35 -18.68 -15.04
CA CYS A 42 -8.82 -19.68 -15.98
C CYS A 42 -7.36 -20.08 -15.72
N GLY A 43 -6.66 -19.43 -14.78
CA GLY A 43 -5.26 -19.74 -14.44
C GLY A 43 -4.23 -19.32 -15.48
N SER A 44 -4.62 -18.67 -16.58
CA SER A 44 -3.66 -18.22 -17.60
C SER A 44 -2.72 -17.16 -17.02
N THR A 45 -1.47 -17.13 -17.47
CA THR A 45 -0.50 -16.10 -17.10
C THR A 45 -1.05 -14.70 -17.44
N LEU A 46 -0.79 -13.73 -16.57
CA LEU A 46 -1.12 -12.33 -16.79
C LEU A 46 0.15 -11.54 -17.13
N HIS A 47 0.07 -10.59 -18.05
CA HIS A 47 1.19 -9.74 -18.41
C HIS A 47 0.97 -8.28 -17.97
N ILE A 48 2.05 -7.63 -17.53
CA ILE A 48 2.02 -6.22 -17.12
C ILE A 48 1.66 -5.28 -18.28
N THR A 49 1.88 -5.72 -19.53
CA THR A 49 1.51 -5.00 -20.75
C THR A 49 0.00 -4.90 -20.95
N ASP A 50 -0.77 -5.78 -20.30
CA ASP A 50 -2.21 -5.94 -20.51
C ASP A 50 -3.03 -5.16 -19.47
N ILE A 51 -2.38 -4.24 -18.74
CA ILE A 51 -3.04 -3.39 -17.76
C ILE A 51 -3.96 -2.41 -18.49
N VAL A 52 -5.27 -2.52 -18.21
CA VAL A 52 -6.29 -1.65 -18.81
C VAL A 52 -6.59 -0.42 -17.97
N SER A 53 -6.41 -0.51 -16.65
CA SER A 53 -6.64 0.61 -15.74
C SER A 53 -5.93 0.42 -14.40
N LYS A 54 -5.96 1.45 -13.57
CA LYS A 54 -5.43 1.42 -12.20
C LYS A 54 -6.28 2.22 -11.22
N THR A 55 -6.17 1.87 -9.94
CA THR A 55 -6.70 2.65 -8.83
C THR A 55 -5.56 3.06 -7.90
N ASN A 56 -5.38 4.37 -7.71
CA ASN A 56 -4.34 4.89 -6.82
C ASN A 56 -4.79 4.86 -5.35
N CYS A 57 -3.86 4.50 -4.47
CA CYS A 57 -4.06 4.38 -3.02
C CYS A 57 -2.85 4.98 -2.29
N GLY A 58 -2.65 6.30 -2.42
CA GLY A 58 -1.44 6.97 -1.98
C GLY A 58 -0.28 6.67 -2.93
N LEU A 59 0.85 6.22 -2.40
CA LEU A 59 2.02 5.79 -3.17
C LEU A 59 1.84 4.38 -3.76
N GLY A 60 0.97 3.56 -3.16
CA GLY A 60 0.58 2.26 -3.69
C GLY A 60 -0.61 2.34 -4.65
N PHE A 61 -0.85 1.30 -5.43
CA PHE A 61 -1.94 1.24 -6.38
C PHE A 61 -2.33 -0.19 -6.76
N PHE A 62 -3.54 -0.35 -7.30
CA PHE A 62 -4.00 -1.56 -7.95
C PHE A 62 -3.88 -1.41 -9.46
N MET A 63 -3.39 -2.45 -10.13
CA MET A 63 -3.40 -2.60 -11.58
C MET A 63 -4.50 -3.58 -11.95
N TYR A 64 -5.32 -3.24 -12.94
CA TYR A 64 -6.39 -4.10 -13.42
C TYR A 64 -6.03 -4.64 -14.80
N ILE A 65 -6.01 -5.96 -14.93
CA ILE A 65 -5.71 -6.68 -16.17
C ILE A 65 -6.97 -7.43 -16.58
N LEU A 66 -7.42 -7.19 -17.82
CA LEU A 66 -8.50 -7.96 -18.42
C LEU A 66 -7.89 -9.18 -19.10
N CYS A 67 -8.16 -10.37 -18.56
CA CYS A 67 -7.75 -11.62 -19.17
C CYS A 67 -8.56 -11.88 -20.46
N GLU A 68 -7.99 -12.63 -21.40
CA GLU A 68 -8.67 -13.07 -22.62
C GLU A 68 -9.95 -13.88 -22.36
N CYS A 69 -10.05 -14.56 -21.20
CA CYS A 69 -11.28 -15.24 -20.78
C CYS A 69 -12.41 -14.28 -20.36
N GLY A 70 -12.15 -12.97 -20.33
CA GLY A 70 -13.08 -11.92 -19.92
C GLY A 70 -13.02 -11.56 -18.42
N SER A 71 -12.21 -12.25 -17.62
CA SER A 71 -12.10 -11.98 -16.18
C SER A 71 -11.20 -10.77 -15.87
N MET A 72 -11.62 -9.94 -14.92
CA MET A 72 -10.88 -8.77 -14.46
C MET A 72 -10.04 -9.12 -13.23
N ASN A 73 -8.72 -9.03 -13.36
CA ASN A 73 -7.77 -9.39 -12.32
C ASN A 73 -7.17 -8.13 -11.69
N ALA A 74 -7.17 -8.04 -10.36
CA ALA A 74 -6.59 -6.93 -9.61
C ALA A 74 -5.23 -7.32 -9.03
N ILE A 75 -4.16 -6.71 -9.54
CA ILE A 75 -2.79 -6.92 -9.10
C ILE A 75 -2.37 -5.76 -8.18
N LYS A 76 -1.77 -6.08 -7.04
CA LYS A 76 -1.28 -5.08 -6.08
C LYS A 76 0.11 -4.60 -6.49
N SER A 77 0.39 -3.31 -6.39
CA SER A 77 1.74 -2.76 -6.62
C SER A 77 2.76 -3.14 -5.55
N GLY A 78 2.36 -3.80 -4.46
CA GLY A 78 3.26 -4.20 -3.38
C GLY A 78 2.52 -4.86 -2.22
N LYS A 79 3.23 -5.12 -1.13
CA LYS A 79 2.65 -5.67 0.09
C LYS A 79 1.57 -4.76 0.68
N VAL A 80 0.59 -5.41 1.28
CA VAL A 80 -0.53 -4.76 1.96
C VAL A 80 -0.75 -5.41 3.32
N HIS A 81 -1.19 -4.61 4.28
CA HIS A 81 -1.71 -5.07 5.56
C HIS A 81 -3.14 -4.55 5.76
N HIS A 82 -3.80 -5.07 6.79
CA HIS A 82 -5.14 -4.66 7.19
C HIS A 82 -5.10 -4.06 8.58
N ASP A 83 -5.95 -3.05 8.80
CA ASP A 83 -6.16 -2.51 10.14
C ASP A 83 -7.00 -3.53 10.93
N ALA A 84 -6.34 -4.27 11.82
CA ALA A 84 -6.96 -5.32 12.63
C ALA A 84 -8.13 -4.79 13.50
N SER A 85 -8.14 -3.49 13.80
CA SER A 85 -9.20 -2.86 14.60
C SER A 85 -10.52 -2.65 13.85
N LYS A 86 -10.56 -2.92 12.54
CA LYS A 86 -11.73 -2.64 11.70
C LYS A 86 -12.07 -3.82 10.80
N PHE A 87 -13.24 -4.43 11.07
CA PHE A 87 -13.79 -5.50 10.25
C PHE A 87 -14.01 -5.02 8.80
N LYS A 88 -13.41 -5.73 7.81
CA LYS A 88 -13.52 -5.44 6.36
C LYS A 88 -13.02 -4.05 5.94
N THR A 89 -11.81 -3.65 6.34
CA THR A 89 -11.16 -2.47 5.77
C THR A 89 -10.52 -2.73 4.41
N ARG A 90 -10.49 -1.68 3.59
CA ARG A 90 -9.66 -1.66 2.38
C ARG A 90 -8.19 -1.94 2.77
N PRO A 91 -7.47 -2.77 2.00
CA PRO A 91 -6.06 -3.02 2.25
C PRO A 91 -5.26 -1.72 2.25
N ILE A 92 -4.28 -1.64 3.14
CA ILE A 92 -3.35 -0.52 3.26
C ILE A 92 -2.03 -0.97 2.66
N PHE A 93 -1.54 -0.25 1.65
CA PHE A 93 -0.22 -0.54 1.09
C PHE A 93 0.88 -0.15 2.07
N ASP A 94 1.80 -1.07 2.33
CA ASP A 94 2.89 -0.90 3.30
C ASP A 94 3.78 0.29 2.97
N ILE A 95 3.95 0.60 1.67
CA ILE A 95 4.72 1.77 1.22
C ILE A 95 4.19 3.09 1.80
N ASN A 96 2.88 3.20 2.05
CA ASN A 96 2.31 4.41 2.64
C ASN A 96 2.69 4.55 4.12
N SER A 97 2.67 3.44 4.87
CA SER A 97 3.09 3.45 6.28
C SER A 97 4.60 3.64 6.40
N LYS A 98 5.39 3.04 5.51
CA LYS A 98 6.84 3.27 5.40
C LYS A 98 7.17 4.72 5.05
N ALA A 99 6.43 5.33 4.13
CA ALA A 99 6.61 6.75 3.79
C ALA A 99 6.29 7.65 4.98
N ALA A 100 5.22 7.36 5.75
CA ALA A 100 4.91 8.11 6.96
C ALA A 100 6.05 8.02 8.01
N ILE A 101 6.59 6.81 8.23
CA ILE A 101 7.77 6.62 9.10
C ILE A 101 8.94 7.45 8.60
N ALA A 102 9.27 7.36 7.31
CA ALA A 102 10.41 8.06 6.74
C ALA A 102 10.26 9.59 6.80
N ILE A 103 9.06 10.11 6.55
CA ILE A 103 8.76 11.54 6.66
C ILE A 103 8.93 12.03 8.10
N TYR A 104 8.46 11.24 9.08
CA TYR A 104 8.61 11.53 10.50
C TYR A 104 10.09 11.52 10.92
N ASP A 105 10.82 10.46 10.57
CA ASP A 105 12.22 10.25 10.92
C ASP A 105 13.16 11.30 10.32
N THR A 106 12.91 11.71 9.07
CA THR A 106 13.73 12.70 8.36
C THR A 106 13.34 14.15 8.62
N GLY A 107 12.18 14.41 9.22
CA GLY A 107 11.66 15.76 9.46
C GLY A 107 11.34 16.57 8.18
N LEU A 108 11.21 15.92 7.01
CA LEU A 108 10.94 16.60 5.74
C LEU A 108 9.54 17.23 5.67
N GLY A 109 8.55 16.61 6.32
CA GLY A 109 7.14 16.99 6.21
C GLY A 109 6.54 16.75 4.82
N GLU A 110 5.21 16.70 4.73
CA GLU A 110 4.46 16.33 3.52
C GLU A 110 4.87 17.14 2.27
N HIS A 111 4.90 18.46 2.39
CA HIS A 111 5.10 19.35 1.23
C HIS A 111 6.47 19.13 0.57
N LYS A 112 7.54 19.03 1.37
CA LYS A 112 8.89 18.81 0.81
C LYS A 112 8.99 17.43 0.19
N THR A 113 8.39 16.41 0.80
CA THR A 113 8.37 15.05 0.24
C THR A 113 7.58 14.99 -1.07
N ASN A 114 6.40 15.59 -1.13
CA ASN A 114 5.59 15.63 -2.35
C ASN A 114 6.28 16.42 -3.46
N ARG A 115 7.00 17.50 -3.14
CA ARG A 115 7.84 18.23 -4.10
C ARG A 115 8.97 17.34 -4.65
N PHE A 116 9.70 16.67 -3.77
CA PHE A 116 10.74 15.72 -4.18
C PHE A 116 10.20 14.61 -5.09
N LEU A 117 9.04 14.02 -4.76
CA LEU A 117 8.41 13.02 -5.61
C LEU A 117 7.98 13.61 -6.96
N ALA A 118 7.42 14.82 -6.96
CA ALA A 118 7.02 15.51 -8.19
C ALA A 118 8.20 15.78 -9.12
N ASP A 119 9.37 16.16 -8.58
CA ASP A 119 10.61 16.36 -9.34
C ASP A 119 11.08 15.05 -10.02
N LEU A 120 10.69 13.89 -9.48
CA LEU A 120 10.93 12.57 -10.08
C LEU A 120 9.82 12.09 -11.03
N ASN A 121 8.79 12.92 -11.29
CA ASN A 121 7.54 12.54 -11.96
C ASN A 121 6.76 11.43 -11.25
N ILE A 122 6.92 11.33 -9.93
CA ILE A 122 6.19 10.40 -9.08
C ILE A 122 5.10 11.18 -8.33
N PRO A 123 3.83 10.79 -8.43
CA PRO A 123 2.75 11.43 -7.71
C PRO A 123 2.87 11.20 -6.20
N GLY A 124 2.62 12.26 -5.45
CA GLY A 124 2.74 12.28 -3.99
C GLY A 124 1.60 11.61 -3.23
N ILE A 125 1.67 11.72 -1.90
CA ILE A 125 0.64 11.27 -0.96
C ILE A 125 -0.15 12.47 -0.45
N SER A 126 -1.48 12.36 -0.35
CA SER A 126 -2.30 13.46 0.18
C SER A 126 -2.13 13.61 1.70
N ALA A 127 -2.20 14.84 2.22
CA ALA A 127 -2.22 15.16 3.64
C ALA A 127 -3.15 14.25 4.46
N SER A 128 -4.37 14.08 3.98
CA SER A 128 -5.38 13.25 4.63
C SER A 128 -5.05 11.75 4.65
N SER A 129 -4.28 11.26 3.68
CA SER A 129 -3.80 9.88 3.65
C SER A 129 -2.58 9.72 4.53
N LEU A 130 -1.64 10.67 4.46
CA LEU A 130 -0.44 10.71 5.28
C LEU A 130 -0.78 10.77 6.77
N ALA A 131 -1.63 11.71 7.19
CA ALA A 131 -2.04 11.85 8.59
C ALA A 131 -2.66 10.56 9.18
N LYS A 132 -3.40 9.80 8.35
CA LYS A 132 -3.95 8.49 8.77
C LYS A 132 -2.84 7.46 8.99
N ARG A 133 -1.81 7.47 8.15
CA ARG A 133 -0.65 6.58 8.25
C ARG A 133 0.26 6.96 9.39
N GLU A 134 0.50 8.25 9.61
CA GLU A 134 1.22 8.75 10.78
C GLU A 134 0.52 8.28 12.07
N LYS A 135 -0.79 8.46 12.21
CA LYS A 135 -1.54 8.00 13.39
C LYS A 135 -1.49 6.48 13.59
N GLU A 136 -1.44 5.71 12.51
CA GLU A 136 -1.29 4.25 12.55
C GLU A 136 0.10 3.86 13.03
N VAL A 137 1.14 4.44 12.42
CA VAL A 137 2.54 4.22 12.75
C VAL A 137 2.85 4.66 14.18
N SER A 138 2.40 5.84 14.63
CA SER A 138 2.64 6.33 15.98
C SER A 138 2.08 5.38 17.05
N ARG A 139 0.94 4.73 16.80
CA ARG A 139 0.39 3.72 17.71
C ARG A 139 1.29 2.49 17.79
N SER A 140 1.79 2.02 16.65
CA SER A 140 2.70 0.88 16.58
C SER A 140 4.06 1.18 17.24
N ILE A 141 4.63 2.36 16.96
CA ILE A 141 5.89 2.81 17.59
C ILE A 141 5.72 2.87 19.10
N LYS A 142 4.68 3.55 19.59
CA LYS A 142 4.42 3.66 21.03
C LYS A 142 4.33 2.29 21.70
N LYS A 143 3.59 1.35 21.10
CA LYS A 143 3.48 -0.02 21.62
C LYS A 143 4.84 -0.70 21.75
N VAL A 144 5.69 -0.62 20.73
CA VAL A 144 7.04 -1.20 20.76
C VAL A 144 7.93 -0.51 21.80
N THR A 145 7.80 0.81 21.96
CA THR A 145 8.52 1.57 22.98
C THR A 145 8.10 1.15 24.39
N ASP A 146 6.79 1.04 24.66
CA ASP A 146 6.27 0.61 25.95
C ASP A 146 6.76 -0.83 26.28
N GLU A 147 6.64 -1.77 25.34
CA GLU A 147 7.16 -3.15 25.49
C GLU A 147 8.68 -3.21 25.71
N SER A 148 9.44 -2.30 25.09
CA SER A 148 10.88 -2.20 25.28
C SER A 148 11.23 -1.66 26.66
N LEU A 149 10.50 -0.64 27.14
CA LEU A 149 10.70 -0.06 28.46
C LEU A 149 10.39 -1.07 29.56
N ASP A 150 9.27 -1.79 29.44
CA ASP A 150 8.89 -2.83 30.41
C ASP A 150 9.96 -3.93 30.50
N ARG A 151 10.48 -4.38 29.37
CA ARG A 151 11.56 -5.38 29.33
C ARG A 151 12.83 -4.89 30.02
N SER A 152 13.25 -3.66 29.74
CA SER A 152 14.44 -3.08 30.38
C SER A 152 14.24 -2.94 31.90
N LEU A 153 13.05 -2.56 32.36
CA LEU A 153 12.74 -2.49 33.79
C LEU A 153 12.79 -3.87 34.46
N GLU A 154 12.29 -4.92 33.81
CA GLU A 154 12.38 -6.29 34.30
C GLU A 154 13.82 -6.80 34.39
N GLU A 155 14.65 -6.51 33.39
CA GLU A 155 16.08 -6.85 33.36
C GLU A 155 16.83 -6.15 34.50
N GLU A 156 16.62 -4.84 34.69
CA GLU A 156 17.22 -4.06 35.78
C GLU A 156 16.79 -4.58 37.16
N LYS A 157 15.51 -4.91 37.32
CA LYS A 157 14.98 -5.51 38.55
C LYS A 157 15.68 -6.82 38.86
N ASN A 158 15.77 -7.73 37.90
CA ASN A 158 16.40 -9.05 38.08
C ASN A 158 17.91 -8.94 38.38
N ALA A 159 18.61 -8.01 37.71
CA ALA A 159 20.01 -7.72 38.00
C ALA A 159 20.22 -7.14 39.40
N SER A 160 19.26 -6.37 39.92
CA SER A 160 19.30 -5.80 41.27
C SER A 160 19.04 -6.83 42.37
N PHE A 161 18.18 -7.82 42.14
CA PHE A 161 17.93 -8.92 43.09
C PHE A 161 18.99 -10.02 43.08
N SER A 162 19.89 -10.02 42.09
CA SER A 162 21.00 -10.98 41.97
C SER A 162 22.31 -10.48 42.59
N ARG A 163 22.29 -9.30 43.25
CA ARG A 163 23.40 -8.74 44.03
C ARG A 163 23.10 -8.88 45.52
#